data_AF-A0A3D0D8E8-F1
#
_entry.id   AF-A0A3D0D8E8-F1
#
_cell.length_a   1.000
_cell.length_b   1.000
_cell.length_c   1.000
_cell.angle_alpha   90.00
_cell.angle_beta   90.00
_cell.angle_gamma   90.00
#
_symmetry.space_group_name_H-M   'P 1'
#
loop_
_entity.id
_entity.type
_entity.pdbx_description
1 polymer ?
#
loop_
_entity_poly.entity_id
_entity_poly.type
_entity_poly.pdbx_seq_one_letter_code
_entity_poly.pdbx_strand_id
1 'polypeptide(L)'
;MQRGVEMERKTQAKLLGRYIIADPRICHGKPTFRGTRIMVWQVLEMLAEGLAWETIIEECHDSISKEAIAEAIRLSGEAFLKHADEFALEPIPA
;
A
#
# COMPACT_ATOMS: atom_id res chain seq x y z
N MET A 1 -8.08 16.67 -29.38
CA MET A 1 -6.96 17.04 -28.49
C MET A 1 -7.24 16.84 -26.99
N GLN A 2 -8.49 16.91 -26.49
CA GLN A 2 -8.78 16.73 -25.05
C GLN A 2 -8.63 15.29 -24.52
N ARG A 3 -8.86 14.25 -25.35
CA ARG A 3 -8.73 12.83 -24.92
C ARG A 3 -7.30 12.39 -24.57
N GLY A 4 -6.27 13.05 -25.12
CA GLY A 4 -4.86 12.71 -24.86
C GLY A 4 -4.42 13.13 -23.45
N VAL A 5 -4.75 14.36 -23.06
CA VAL A 5 -4.42 14.94 -21.75
C VAL A 5 -5.19 14.27 -20.60
N GLU A 6 -6.36 13.71 -20.88
CA GLU A 6 -7.14 12.94 -19.89
C GLU A 6 -6.64 11.50 -19.74
N MET A 7 -6.18 10.86 -20.82
CA MET A 7 -5.50 9.57 -20.73
C MET A 7 -4.17 9.68 -19.98
N GLU A 8 -3.34 10.69 -20.26
CA GLU A 8 -2.06 10.90 -19.57
C GLU A 8 -2.22 11.12 -18.06
N ARG A 9 -3.31 11.80 -17.63
CA ARG A 9 -3.63 11.98 -16.21
C ARG A 9 -4.05 10.69 -15.51
N LYS A 10 -4.63 9.72 -16.22
CA LYS A 10 -5.03 8.41 -15.66
C LYS A 10 -3.85 7.44 -15.53
N THR A 11 -2.77 7.62 -16.29
CA THR A 11 -1.56 6.76 -16.27
C THR A 11 -0.43 7.30 -15.39
N GLN A 12 -0.60 8.46 -14.76
CA GLN A 12 0.46 9.06 -13.94
C GLN A 12 0.60 8.35 -12.59
N ALA A 13 1.84 8.07 -12.20
CA ALA A 13 2.16 7.55 -10.89
C ALA A 13 1.84 8.58 -9.79
N LYS A 14 1.17 8.12 -8.73
CA LYS A 14 0.77 8.93 -7.59
C LYS A 14 1.65 8.62 -6.39
N LEU A 15 2.31 9.63 -5.85
CA LEU A 15 3.00 9.49 -4.56
C LEU A 15 1.94 9.46 -3.46
N LEU A 16 1.90 8.38 -2.68
CA LEU A 16 1.02 8.25 -1.53
C LEU A 16 1.74 8.64 -0.23
N GLY A 17 3.07 8.62 -0.25
CA GLY A 17 3.93 9.05 0.84
C GLY A 17 5.38 9.25 0.35
N ARG A 18 6.31 9.28 1.30
CA ARG A 18 7.75 9.33 1.00
C ARG A 18 8.19 8.03 0.33
N TYR A 19 7.77 6.89 0.87
CA TYR A 19 8.19 5.56 0.47
C TYR A 19 7.16 4.83 -0.38
N ILE A 20 5.90 5.27 -0.44
CA ILE A 20 4.83 4.54 -1.15
C ILE A 20 4.35 5.29 -2.40
N ILE A 21 4.20 4.56 -3.49
CA ILE A 21 3.73 5.03 -4.79
C ILE A 21 2.67 4.09 -5.36
N ALA A 22 1.72 4.64 -6.11
CA ALA A 22 0.78 3.88 -6.94
C ALA A 22 1.00 4.28 -8.41
N ASP A 23 1.62 3.40 -9.20
CA ASP A 23 1.84 3.60 -10.64
C ASP A 23 0.98 2.60 -11.43
N PRO A 24 0.04 3.02 -12.27
CA PRO A 24 -0.78 2.12 -13.09
C PRO A 24 0.01 1.10 -13.93
N ARG A 25 1.28 1.40 -14.24
CA ARG A 25 2.20 0.53 -15.00
C ARG A 25 2.92 -0.50 -14.12
N ILE A 26 2.87 -0.35 -12.79
CA ILE A 26 3.50 -1.25 -11.81
C ILE A 26 2.39 -1.90 -10.98
N CYS A 27 2.37 -3.24 -10.95
CA CYS A 27 1.40 -4.00 -10.15
C CYS A 27 -0.07 -3.51 -10.31
N HIS A 28 -0.44 -3.09 -11.53
CA HIS A 28 -1.76 -2.56 -11.89
C HIS A 28 -2.22 -1.35 -11.06
N GLY A 29 -1.28 -0.51 -10.60
CA GLY A 29 -1.60 0.67 -9.79
C GLY A 29 -1.82 0.38 -8.31
N LYS A 30 -1.61 -0.86 -7.86
CA LYS A 30 -1.60 -1.17 -6.42
C LYS A 30 -0.44 -0.42 -5.74
N PRO A 31 -0.60 0.03 -4.47
CA PRO A 31 0.48 0.66 -3.72
C PRO A 31 1.69 -0.26 -3.61
N THR A 32 2.86 0.25 -4.02
CA THR A 32 4.16 -0.41 -3.85
C THR A 32 5.13 0.50 -3.12
N PHE A 33 6.19 -0.09 -2.55
CA PHE A 33 7.33 0.68 -2.07
C PHE A 33 8.12 1.24 -3.26
N ARG A 34 8.51 2.51 -3.17
CA ARG A 34 9.17 3.27 -4.24
C ARG A 34 10.43 2.55 -4.69
N GLY A 35 10.55 2.36 -6.00
CA GLY A 35 11.70 1.67 -6.60
C GLY A 35 11.63 0.14 -6.51
N THR A 36 10.55 -0.42 -5.97
CA THR A 36 10.36 -1.86 -5.84
C THR A 36 9.07 -2.32 -6.53
N ARG A 37 8.91 -3.64 -6.67
CA ARG A 37 7.63 -4.28 -7.00
C ARG A 37 6.97 -4.95 -5.80
N ILE A 38 7.44 -4.62 -4.58
CA ILE A 38 6.86 -5.13 -3.34
C ILE A 38 5.62 -4.29 -3.04
N MET A 39 4.47 -4.97 -3.04
CA MET A 39 3.21 -4.33 -2.75
C MET A 39 3.04 -4.16 -1.24
N VAL A 40 2.44 -3.04 -0.84
CA VAL A 40 2.26 -2.70 0.58
C VAL A 40 1.49 -3.80 1.33
N TRP A 41 0.48 -4.42 0.70
CA TRP A 41 -0.29 -5.49 1.33
C TRP A 41 0.55 -6.70 1.72
N GLN A 42 1.58 -7.05 0.95
CA GLN A 42 2.45 -8.20 1.25
C GLN A 42 3.19 -7.98 2.57
N VAL A 43 3.68 -6.76 2.79
CA VAL A 43 4.34 -6.38 4.05
C VAL A 43 3.36 -6.36 5.22
N LEU A 44 2.13 -5.89 5.00
CA LEU A 44 1.10 -5.92 6.05
C LEU A 44 0.69 -7.35 6.42
N GLU A 45 0.69 -8.28 5.45
CA GLU A 45 0.37 -9.69 5.68
C GLU A 45 1.49 -10.38 6.45
N MET A 46 2.76 -10.13 6.11
CA MET A 46 3.91 -10.58 6.92
C MET A 46 3.87 -10.04 8.36
N LEU A 47 3.48 -8.77 8.54
CA LEU A 47 3.27 -8.20 9.88
C LEU A 47 2.14 -8.90 10.63
N ALA A 48 1.04 -9.23 9.95
CA ALA A 48 -0.09 -9.95 10.54
C ALA A 48 0.26 -11.40 10.93
N GLU A 49 1.17 -12.03 10.19
CA GLU A 49 1.77 -13.33 10.52
C GLU A 49 2.76 -13.26 11.70
N GLY A 50 3.08 -12.04 12.18
CA GLY A 50 3.92 -11.81 13.35
C GLY A 50 5.43 -11.79 13.05
N LEU A 51 5.83 -11.61 11.79
CA LEU A 51 7.24 -11.49 11.44
C LEU A 51 7.86 -10.22 12.05
N ALA A 52 9.10 -10.35 12.54
CA ALA A 52 9.89 -9.22 12.98
C ALA A 52 10.25 -8.30 11.81
N TRP A 53 10.42 -7.02 12.07
CA TRP A 53 10.68 -6.03 11.01
C TRP A 53 11.96 -6.31 10.25
N GLU A 54 13.00 -6.77 10.95
CA GLU A 54 14.27 -7.16 10.36
C GLU A 54 14.09 -8.33 9.39
N THR A 55 13.34 -9.36 9.78
CA THR A 55 13.02 -10.51 8.91
C THR A 55 12.24 -10.06 7.68
N ILE A 56 11.27 -9.16 7.83
CA ILE A 56 10.51 -8.62 6.68
C ILE A 56 11.45 -7.91 5.69
N ILE A 57 12.41 -7.14 6.20
CA ILE A 57 13.39 -6.43 5.36
C ILE A 57 14.28 -7.43 4.61
N GLU A 58 14.75 -8.47 5.31
CA GLU A 58 15.56 -9.55 4.73
C GLU A 58 14.78 -10.32 3.63
N GLU A 59 13.53 -10.70 3.89
CA GLU A 59 12.63 -11.34 2.91
C GLU A 59 12.35 -10.44 1.71
N CYS A 60 12.38 -9.12 1.93
CA CYS A 60 12.30 -8.11 0.88
C CYS A 60 13.65 -7.81 0.21
N HIS A 61 14.68 -8.63 0.43
CA HIS A 61 16.04 -8.47 -0.10
C HIS A 61 16.64 -7.07 0.18
N ASP A 62 16.44 -6.56 1.41
CA ASP A 62 16.91 -5.25 1.88
C ASP A 62 16.42 -4.05 1.03
N SER A 63 15.38 -4.26 0.21
CA SER A 63 14.89 -3.24 -0.73
C SER A 63 13.91 -2.24 -0.10
N ILE A 64 13.51 -2.46 1.16
CA ILE A 64 12.66 -1.55 1.94
C ILE A 64 13.29 -1.29 3.31
N SER A 65 13.04 -0.10 3.87
CA SER A 65 13.55 0.28 5.18
C SER A 65 12.48 0.18 6.28
N LYS A 66 12.90 0.24 7.55
CA LYS A 66 11.98 0.30 8.69
C LYS A 66 11.02 1.49 8.58
N GLU A 67 11.49 2.64 8.12
CA GLU A 67 10.67 3.84 7.93
C GLU A 67 9.62 3.64 6.85
N ALA A 68 9.94 2.87 5.80
CA ALA A 68 8.99 2.51 4.77
C ALA A 68 7.87 1.62 5.34
N ILE A 69 8.22 0.60 6.13
CA ILE A 69 7.27 -0.25 6.85
C ILE A 69 6.39 0.59 7.79
N ALA A 70 6.98 1.49 8.57
CA ALA A 70 6.25 2.39 9.46
C ALA A 70 5.27 3.30 8.70
N GLU A 71 5.67 3.85 7.55
CA GLU A 71 4.78 4.66 6.70
C GLU A 71 3.61 3.83 6.16
N ALA A 72 3.86 2.57 5.75
CA ALA A 72 2.81 1.64 5.34
C ALA A 72 1.78 1.40 6.46
N ILE A 73 2.24 1.09 7.67
CA ILE A 73 1.36 0.86 8.83
C ILE A 73 0.52 2.10 9.12
N ARG A 74 1.13 3.29 9.15
CA ARG A 74 0.42 4.55 9.42
C ARG A 74 -0.67 4.81 8.39
N LEU A 75 -0.33 4.73 7.09
CA LEU A 75 -1.29 4.97 6.02
C LEU A 75 -2.43 3.94 6.02
N SER A 76 -2.13 2.68 6.34
CA SER A 76 -3.15 1.64 6.49
C SER A 76 -4.10 1.92 7.66
N GLY A 77 -3.58 2.36 8.80
CA GLY A 77 -4.41 2.76 9.94
C GLY A 77 -5.33 3.95 9.59
N GLU A 78 -4.80 4.95 8.89
CA GLU A 78 -5.60 6.09 8.41
C GLU A 78 -6.66 5.68 7.38
N ALA A 79 -6.33 4.76 6.47
CA ALA A 79 -7.28 4.21 5.50
C ALA A 79 -8.37 3.42 6.22
N PHE A 80 -8.00 2.54 7.17
CA PHE A 80 -8.96 1.77 7.94
C PHE A 80 -9.96 2.67 8.67
N LEU A 81 -9.49 3.73 9.34
CA LEU A 81 -10.38 4.68 10.03
C LEU A 81 -11.36 5.40 9.07
N LYS A 82 -10.95 5.66 7.83
CA LYS A 82 -11.80 6.34 6.83
C LYS A 82 -12.87 5.43 6.22
N HIS A 83 -12.65 4.13 6.26
CA HIS A 83 -13.49 3.10 5.63
C HIS A 83 -14.06 2.11 6.65
N ALA A 84 -14.00 2.42 7.95
CA ALA A 84 -14.39 1.50 9.02
C ALA A 84 -15.86 1.09 8.93
N ASP A 85 -16.71 1.96 8.39
CA ASP A 85 -18.13 1.72 8.12
C ASP A 85 -18.35 0.61 7.08
N GLU A 86 -17.44 0.42 6.13
CA GLU A 86 -17.51 -0.67 5.14
C GLU A 86 -17.32 -2.06 5.76
N PHE A 87 -16.80 -2.12 7.00
CA PHE A 87 -16.57 -3.37 7.74
C PHE A 87 -17.58 -3.59 8.87
N ALA A 88 -18.60 -2.74 9.00
CA ALA A 88 -19.64 -2.92 9.99
C ALA A 88 -20.39 -4.24 9.74
N LEU A 89 -20.37 -5.14 10.72
CA LEU A 89 -21.18 -6.35 10.68
C LEU A 89 -22.59 -5.99 11.14
N GLU A 90 -23.59 -6.31 10.31
CA GLU A 90 -24.98 -6.29 10.76
C GLU A 90 -25.12 -7.31 11.90
N PRO A 91 -25.72 -6.95 13.04
CA PRO A 91 -25.93 -7.89 14.12
C PRO A 91 -26.78 -9.05 13.62
N ILE A 92 -26.27 -10.28 13.80
CA ILE A 92 -27.06 -11.49 13.56
C ILE A 92 -28.22 -11.45 14.56
N PRO A 93 -29.49 -11.42 14.12
CA PRO A 93 -30.63 -11.46 15.03
C PRO A 93 -30.55 -12.74 15.88
N ALA A 94 -30.75 -12.58 17.18
CA ALA A 94 -30.76 -13.66 18.16
C ALA A 94 -31.90 -14.67 17.90
#